data_AF-A0A7V3H745-F1
#
_entry.id   AF-A0A7V3H745-F1
#
_cell.length_a   1.000
_cell.length_b   1.000
_cell.length_c   1.000
_cell.angle_alpha   90.00
_cell.angle_beta   90.00
_cell.angle_gamma   90.00
#
_symmetry.space_group_name_H-M   'P 1'
#
loop_
_entity.id
_entity.type
_entity.pdbx_description
1 polymer ?
#
loop_
_entity_poly.entity_id
_entity_poly.type
_entity_poly.pdbx_seq_one_letter_code
_entity_poly.pdbx_strand_id
1 'polypeptide(L)'
;MKNKSLYIAPLQRSAGSIVVTMGIMQLLRSQVARIAFFRPVIESSETIDSDIELILTHYALDISYDDCFGYTLDEAEKLVAEGQFDLVLETLVEQFTDLAHSYDFVLVQGLSVTSFSSSLDFNLNLEVAKNFGAP
;
A
#
# COMPACT_ATOMS: atom_id res chain seq x y z
N MET A 1 -20.24 -2.29 8.80
CA MET A 1 -19.92 -3.42 7.89
C MET A 1 -18.42 -3.62 7.95
N LYS A 2 -17.92 -4.86 7.94
CA LYS A 2 -16.47 -5.10 7.92
C LYS A 2 -15.97 -4.66 6.53
N ASN A 3 -15.22 -3.56 6.45
CA ASN A 3 -14.65 -3.11 5.18
C ASN A 3 -13.70 -4.19 4.66
N LYS A 4 -13.75 -4.44 3.35
CA LYS A 4 -12.98 -5.50 2.72
C LYS A 4 -11.67 -4.92 2.22
N SER A 5 -10.57 -5.61 2.45
CA SER A 5 -9.26 -5.23 1.95
C SER A 5 -8.55 -6.44 1.37
N LEU A 6 -7.55 -6.18 0.54
CA LEU A 6 -6.63 -7.19 -0.01
C LEU A 6 -5.24 -6.57 -0.08
N TYR A 7 -4.22 -7.29 0.41
CA TYR A 7 -2.83 -6.86 0.34
C TYR A 7 -2.07 -7.68 -0.71
N ILE A 8 -1.54 -7.01 -1.74
CA ILE A 8 -0.74 -7.64 -2.80
C ILE A 8 0.71 -7.24 -2.61
N ALA A 9 1.55 -8.18 -2.16
CA ALA A 9 2.98 -7.97 -1.99
C ALA A 9 3.79 -8.89 -2.91
N PRO A 10 4.76 -8.38 -3.67
CA PRO A 10 5.73 -9.24 -4.34
C PRO A 10 6.69 -9.91 -3.35
N LEU A 11 7.14 -11.12 -3.69
CA LEU A 11 8.25 -11.79 -3.01
C LEU A 11 9.63 -11.34 -3.54
N GLN A 12 9.67 -10.61 -4.65
CA GLN A 12 10.91 -10.11 -5.28
C GLN A 12 10.61 -8.90 -6.18
N ARG A 13 11.62 -8.06 -6.40
CA ARG A 13 11.51 -6.92 -7.33
C ARG A 13 11.15 -7.41 -8.74
N SER A 14 10.35 -6.61 -9.46
CA SER A 14 9.91 -6.90 -10.83
C SER A 14 9.08 -8.19 -10.99
N ALA A 15 8.39 -8.65 -9.93
CA ALA A 15 7.51 -9.82 -9.99
C ALA A 15 6.16 -9.57 -10.69
N GLY A 16 5.95 -8.39 -11.28
CA GLY A 16 4.71 -8.07 -12.00
C GLY A 16 3.52 -7.72 -11.09
N SER A 17 3.77 -7.25 -9.86
CA SER A 17 2.72 -6.89 -8.89
C SER A 17 1.68 -5.92 -9.45
N ILE A 18 2.10 -4.98 -10.30
CA ILE A 18 1.18 -4.04 -10.94
C ILE A 18 0.20 -4.73 -11.89
N VAL A 19 0.63 -5.77 -12.62
CA VAL A 19 -0.25 -6.54 -13.51
C VAL A 19 -1.31 -7.30 -12.70
N VAL A 20 -0.90 -7.89 -11.57
CA VAL A 20 -1.84 -8.56 -10.65
C VAL A 20 -2.82 -7.54 -10.07
N THR A 21 -2.32 -6.39 -9.61
CA THR A 21 -3.11 -5.28 -9.06
C THR A 21 -4.16 -4.79 -10.06
N MET A 22 -3.77 -4.55 -11.32
CA MET A 22 -4.71 -4.19 -12.39
C MET A 22 -5.75 -5.29 -12.65
N GLY A 23 -5.32 -6.56 -12.68
CA GLY A 23 -6.25 -7.68 -12.83
C GLY A 23 -7.32 -7.70 -11.73
N ILE A 24 -6.91 -7.49 -10.48
CA ILE A 24 -7.83 -7.39 -9.34
C ILE A 24 -8.72 -6.16 -9.44
N MET A 25 -8.17 -4.98 -9.76
CA MET A 25 -8.96 -3.76 -9.96
C MET A 25 -10.03 -3.94 -11.03
N GLN A 26 -9.71 -4.62 -12.13
CA GLN A 26 -10.67 -4.92 -13.19
C GLN A 26 -11.83 -5.80 -12.70
N LEU A 27 -11.56 -6.76 -11.80
CA LEU A 27 -12.59 -7.60 -11.19
C LEU A 27 -13.45 -6.85 -10.17
N LEU A 28 -12.83 -5.95 -9.41
CA LEU A 28 -13.51 -5.16 -8.38
C LEU A 28 -14.40 -4.08 -8.99
N ARG A 29 -14.02 -3.49 -10.13
CA ARG A 29 -14.75 -2.39 -10.78
C ARG A 29 -16.22 -2.69 -11.08
N SER A 30 -16.58 -3.96 -11.32
CA SER A 30 -17.96 -4.36 -11.57
C SER A 30 -18.78 -4.67 -10.31
N GLN A 31 -18.13 -4.77 -9.15
CA GLN A 31 -18.72 -5.30 -7.91
C GLN A 31 -18.66 -4.31 -6.74
N VAL A 32 -17.74 -3.34 -6.78
CA VAL A 32 -17.49 -2.39 -5.70
C VAL A 32 -17.66 -0.96 -6.22
N ALA A 33 -18.44 -0.16 -5.51
CA ALA A 33 -18.73 1.21 -5.93
C ALA A 33 -17.56 2.17 -5.66
N ARG A 34 -16.97 2.12 -4.45
CA ARG A 34 -15.87 3.00 -4.04
C ARG A 34 -14.66 2.18 -3.61
N ILE A 35 -13.58 2.29 -4.38
CA ILE A 35 -12.32 1.57 -4.13
C ILE A 35 -11.24 2.59 -3.80
N ALA A 36 -10.58 2.42 -2.66
CA ALA A 36 -9.31 3.09 -2.38
C ALA A 36 -8.16 2.23 -2.88
N PHE A 37 -7.17 2.86 -3.50
CA PHE A 37 -5.89 2.26 -3.78
C PHE A 37 -4.84 2.82 -2.82
N PHE A 38 -4.05 1.95 -2.22
CA PHE A 38 -3.07 2.35 -1.21
C PHE A 38 -1.75 1.61 -1.37
N ARG A 39 -0.65 2.35 -1.34
CA ARG A 39 0.72 1.86 -1.30
C ARG A 39 1.36 2.36 -0.01
N PRO A 40 1.44 1.55 1.06
CA PRO A 40 1.90 2.01 2.36
C PRO A 40 3.27 2.69 2.29
N VAL A 41 4.16 2.12 1.47
CA VAL A 41 5.49 2.68 1.18
C VAL A 41 5.73 2.74 -0.32
N ILE A 42 6.14 3.91 -0.81
CA ILE A 42 6.59 4.14 -2.19
C ILE A 42 8.12 4.23 -2.27
N GLU A 43 8.70 4.06 -3.46
CA GLU A 43 10.17 4.11 -3.59
C GLU A 43 10.73 5.51 -3.33
N SER A 44 10.07 6.56 -3.84
CA SER A 44 10.49 7.95 -3.70
C SER A 44 9.32 8.89 -3.96
N SER A 45 9.38 10.10 -3.38
CA SER A 45 8.45 11.21 -3.65
C SER A 45 9.05 12.28 -4.56
N GLU A 46 10.29 12.10 -5.05
CA GLU A 46 10.91 13.01 -6.03
C GLU A 46 10.14 13.07 -7.36
N THR A 47 9.47 11.96 -7.69
CA THR A 47 8.55 11.84 -8.81
C THR A 47 7.28 11.16 -8.36
N ILE A 48 6.19 11.34 -9.11
CA ILE A 48 4.95 10.61 -8.92
C ILE A 48 5.22 9.10 -9.03
N ASP A 49 4.74 8.31 -8.06
CA ASP A 49 4.82 6.85 -8.10
C ASP A 49 3.97 6.34 -9.27
N SER A 50 4.61 5.62 -10.18
CA SER A 50 4.00 5.18 -11.43
C SER A 50 2.84 4.21 -11.24
N ASP A 51 2.85 3.41 -10.17
CA ASP A 51 1.76 2.46 -9.91
C ASP A 51 0.53 3.21 -9.38
N ILE A 52 0.71 4.20 -8.50
CA ILE A 52 -0.38 5.08 -8.07
C ILE A 52 -0.96 5.81 -9.27
N GLU A 53 -0.12 6.50 -10.05
CA GLU A 53 -0.57 7.26 -11.21
C GLU A 53 -1.35 6.39 -12.19
N LEU A 54 -0.82 5.20 -12.51
CA LEU A 54 -1.47 4.26 -13.42
C LEU A 54 -2.84 3.83 -12.90
N ILE A 55 -2.95 3.44 -11.63
CA ILE A 55 -4.23 2.96 -11.07
C ILE A 55 -5.25 4.10 -11.00
N LEU A 56 -4.87 5.28 -10.51
CA LEU A 56 -5.78 6.43 -10.42
C LEU A 56 -6.30 6.84 -11.80
N THR A 57 -5.40 6.97 -12.77
CA THR A 57 -5.77 7.44 -14.12
C THR A 57 -6.55 6.39 -14.91
N HIS A 58 -6.11 5.12 -14.89
CA HIS A 58 -6.74 4.06 -15.68
C HIS A 58 -8.14 3.70 -15.18
N TYR A 59 -8.35 3.72 -13.87
CA TYR A 59 -9.65 3.38 -13.26
C TYR A 59 -10.49 4.60 -12.87
N ALA A 60 -9.97 5.82 -13.07
CA ALA A 60 -10.62 7.08 -12.71
C ALA A 60 -11.11 7.08 -11.26
N LEU A 61 -10.23 6.71 -10.32
CA LEU A 61 -10.57 6.65 -8.90
C LEU A 61 -10.73 8.06 -8.32
N ASP A 62 -11.75 8.22 -7.46
CA ASP A 62 -12.02 9.45 -6.71
C ASP A 62 -11.29 9.42 -5.37
N ILE A 63 -9.97 9.52 -5.43
CA ILE A 63 -9.04 9.58 -4.30
C ILE A 63 -7.85 10.45 -4.70
N SER A 64 -7.32 11.25 -3.76
CA SER A 64 -6.16 12.09 -4.05
C SER A 64 -4.87 11.23 -4.09
N TYR A 65 -3.88 11.67 -4.88
CA TYR A 65 -2.59 10.99 -4.93
C TYR A 65 -1.91 10.93 -3.56
N ASP A 66 -2.03 11.99 -2.75
CA ASP A 66 -1.39 12.09 -1.44
C ASP A 66 -2.02 11.14 -0.41
N ASP A 67 -3.30 10.77 -0.58
CA ASP A 67 -3.97 9.78 0.27
C ASP A 67 -3.63 8.33 -0.12
N CYS A 68 -2.93 8.13 -1.25
CA CYS A 68 -2.59 6.79 -1.75
C CYS A 68 -1.30 6.22 -1.16
N PHE A 69 -0.56 6.95 -0.32
CA PHE A 69 0.65 6.43 0.31
C PHE A 69 0.91 7.02 1.69
N GLY A 70 1.74 6.35 2.49
CA GLY A 70 2.12 6.81 3.82
C GLY A 70 3.52 7.39 3.88
N TYR A 71 4.51 6.60 3.46
CA TYR A 71 5.91 6.97 3.52
C TYR A 71 6.63 6.71 2.20
N THR A 72 7.70 7.45 1.95
CA THR A 72 8.77 6.98 1.07
C THR A 72 9.61 5.92 1.77
N LEU A 73 10.34 5.13 0.98
CA LEU A 73 11.26 4.13 1.51
C LEU A 73 12.30 4.76 2.43
N ASP A 74 12.91 5.86 2.01
CA ASP A 74 13.95 6.57 2.78
C ASP A 74 13.41 7.10 4.13
N GLU A 75 12.19 7.65 4.14
CA GLU A 75 11.55 8.13 5.38
C GLU A 75 11.30 6.99 6.36
N ALA A 76 10.72 5.90 5.86
CA ALA A 76 10.46 4.73 6.67
C ALA A 76 11.78 4.14 7.22
N GLU A 77 12.80 3.97 6.37
CA GLU A 77 14.10 3.42 6.80
C GLU A 77 14.78 4.27 7.86
N LYS A 78 14.69 5.59 7.73
CA LYS A 78 15.21 6.53 8.72
C LYS A 78 14.51 6.36 10.07
N LEU A 79 13.17 6.35 10.10
CA LEU A 79 12.40 6.18 11.33
C LEU A 79 12.72 4.84 12.01
N VAL A 80 12.85 3.77 11.23
CA VAL A 80 13.20 2.46 11.79
C VAL A 80 14.63 2.40 12.31
N ALA A 81 15.59 3.04 11.63
CA ALA A 81 16.95 3.18 12.13
C ALA A 81 17.02 3.98 13.46
N GLU A 82 16.06 4.87 13.68
CA GLU A 82 15.87 5.64 14.92
C GLU A 82 15.09 4.86 16.01
N GLY A 83 14.70 3.60 15.74
CA GLY A 83 13.95 2.75 16.67
C GLY A 83 12.45 3.07 16.74
N GLN A 84 11.91 3.79 15.73
CA GLN A 84 10.52 4.28 15.69
C GLN A 84 9.64 3.45 14.75
N PHE A 85 9.83 2.13 14.71
CA PHE A 85 9.03 1.25 13.85
C PHE A 85 7.54 1.24 14.22
N ASP A 86 7.22 1.25 15.51
CA ASP A 86 5.83 1.28 15.98
C ASP A 86 5.11 2.55 15.48
N LEU A 87 5.80 3.69 15.43
CA LEU A 87 5.25 4.95 14.88
C LEU A 87 4.93 4.83 13.38
N VAL A 88 5.80 4.18 12.61
CA VAL A 88 5.56 3.90 11.19
C VAL A 88 4.30 3.04 11.04
N LEU A 89 4.18 1.97 11.83
CA LEU A 89 3.01 1.10 11.78
C LEU A 89 1.72 1.82 12.20
N GLU A 90 1.74 2.56 13.30
CA GLU A 90 0.58 3.31 13.80
C GLU A 90 0.06 4.29 12.75
N THR A 91 0.97 5.07 12.14
CA THR A 91 0.61 6.04 11.09
C THR A 91 -0.02 5.34 9.89
N LEU A 92 0.56 4.24 9.41
CA LEU A 92 0.03 3.47 8.29
C LEU A 92 -1.34 2.85 8.60
N VAL A 93 -1.55 2.39 9.84
CA VAL A 93 -2.82 1.82 10.30
C VAL A 93 -3.90 2.91 10.36
N GLU A 94 -3.58 4.10 10.84
CA GLU A 94 -4.49 5.24 10.87
C GLU A 94 -4.94 5.62 9.46
N GLN A 95 -4.00 5.81 8.54
CA GLN A 95 -4.30 6.11 7.13
C GLN A 95 -5.16 5.02 6.48
N PHE A 96 -4.79 3.74 6.66
CA PHE A 96 -5.58 2.63 6.16
C PHE A 96 -7.00 2.61 6.75
N THR A 97 -7.15 2.93 8.03
CA THR A 97 -8.44 2.97 8.72
C THR A 97 -9.32 4.09 8.19
N ASP A 98 -8.76 5.26 7.90
CA ASP A 98 -9.49 6.39 7.30
C ASP A 98 -9.98 6.06 5.89
N LEU A 99 -9.14 5.40 5.09
CA LEU A 99 -9.53 4.86 3.79
C LEU A 99 -10.63 3.81 3.94
N ALA A 100 -10.49 2.87 4.88
CA ALA A 100 -11.51 1.87 5.12
C ALA A 100 -12.85 2.51 5.51
N HIS A 101 -12.86 3.57 6.34
CA HIS A 101 -14.10 4.26 6.71
C HIS A 101 -14.77 4.96 5.53
N SER A 102 -13.97 5.48 4.59
CA SER A 102 -14.47 6.30 3.48
C SER A 102 -14.81 5.50 2.23
N TYR A 103 -14.22 4.32 2.04
CA TYR A 103 -14.35 3.49 0.84
C TYR A 103 -14.92 2.10 1.15
N ASP A 104 -15.54 1.47 0.15
CA ASP A 104 -16.18 0.16 0.32
C ASP A 104 -15.16 -1.00 0.23
N PHE A 105 -14.00 -0.73 -0.38
CA PHE A 105 -12.88 -1.66 -0.48
C PHE A 105 -11.54 -0.90 -0.50
N VAL A 106 -10.51 -1.45 0.16
CA VAL A 106 -9.13 -0.93 0.09
C VAL A 106 -8.23 -1.97 -0.57
N LEU A 107 -7.75 -1.68 -1.77
CA LEU A 107 -6.74 -2.50 -2.44
C LEU A 107 -5.35 -1.96 -2.08
N VAL A 108 -4.56 -2.78 -1.40
CA VAL A 108 -3.22 -2.41 -0.95
C VAL A 108 -2.18 -3.07 -1.83
N GLN A 109 -1.27 -2.29 -2.40
CA GLN A 109 -0.09 -2.80 -3.10
C GLN A 109 1.15 -2.54 -2.25
N GLY A 110 1.81 -3.62 -1.83
CA GLY A 110 3.03 -3.57 -1.04
C GLY A 110 4.26 -3.16 -1.83
N LEU A 111 5.31 -2.80 -1.08
CA LEU A 111 6.59 -2.38 -1.63
C LEU A 111 7.26 -3.52 -2.42
N SER A 112 7.87 -3.17 -3.56
CA SER A 112 8.55 -4.12 -4.46
C SER A 112 9.94 -4.55 -4.01
N VAL A 113 10.42 -4.05 -2.88
CA VAL A 113 11.75 -4.30 -2.32
C VAL A 113 11.62 -5.22 -1.11
N THR A 114 12.36 -6.32 -1.12
CA THR A 114 12.16 -7.45 -0.21
C THR A 114 12.83 -7.32 1.14
N SER A 115 13.80 -6.42 1.28
CA SER A 115 14.59 -6.27 2.49
C SER A 115 14.57 -4.81 2.91
N PHE A 116 13.76 -4.53 3.90
CA PHE A 116 13.80 -3.29 4.65
C PHE A 116 14.79 -3.51 5.79
N SER A 117 15.94 -2.82 5.76
CA SER A 117 17.15 -3.19 6.50
C SER A 117 17.72 -4.58 6.13
N SER A 118 19.05 -4.72 6.09
CA SER A 118 19.75 -5.95 5.69
C SER A 118 19.63 -7.11 6.69
N SER A 119 18.72 -7.05 7.66
CA SER A 119 18.47 -8.14 8.60
C SER A 119 17.53 -9.16 7.95
N LEU A 120 17.98 -10.42 7.87
CA LEU A 120 17.32 -11.52 7.16
C LEU A 120 15.88 -11.82 7.63
N ASP A 121 15.45 -11.28 8.78
CA ASP A 121 14.19 -11.63 9.44
C ASP A 121 13.12 -10.53 9.40
N PHE A 122 13.39 -9.37 8.79
CA PHE A 122 12.41 -8.27 8.77
C PHE A 122 11.69 -8.13 7.42
N ASN A 123 10.38 -8.36 7.43
CA ASN A 123 9.51 -8.20 6.26
C ASN A 123 8.43 -7.15 6.56
N LEU A 124 8.65 -5.93 6.07
CA LEU A 124 7.73 -4.81 6.26
C LEU A 124 6.33 -5.13 5.71
N ASN A 125 6.23 -5.72 4.52
CA ASN A 125 4.93 -6.07 3.92
C ASN A 125 4.13 -7.01 4.81
N LEU A 126 4.80 -7.98 5.46
CA LEU A 126 4.15 -8.91 6.38
C LEU A 126 3.61 -8.19 7.63
N GLU A 127 4.41 -7.32 8.24
CA GLU A 127 4.00 -6.61 9.45
C GLU A 127 2.88 -5.60 9.17
N VAL A 128 2.94 -4.88 8.05
CA VAL A 128 1.87 -3.97 7.63
C VAL A 128 0.58 -4.74 7.34
N ALA A 129 0.63 -5.82 6.55
CA ALA A 129 -0.56 -6.61 6.21
C ALA A 129 -1.26 -7.20 7.46
N LYS A 130 -0.48 -7.70 8.43
CA LYS A 130 -1.00 -8.18 9.72
C LYS A 130 -1.75 -7.09 10.47
N ASN A 131 -1.16 -5.89 10.58
CA ASN A 131 -1.75 -4.79 11.33
C ASN A 131 -2.98 -4.20 10.63
N PHE A 132 -3.03 -4.24 9.30
CA PHE A 132 -4.23 -3.85 8.54
C PHE A 132 -5.37 -4.87 8.66
N GLY A 133 -5.07 -6.10 9.09
CA GLY A 133 -6.02 -7.21 9.01
C GLY A 133 -6.42 -7.53 7.57
N ALA A 134 -5.55 -7.23 6.60
CA ALA A 134 -5.74 -7.44 5.18
C ALA A 134 -5.14 -8.80 4.78
N PRO A 135 -5.96 -9.75 4.25
CA PRO A 135 -5.47 -11.04 3.79
C PRO A 135 -4.65 -10.95 2.50
#